data_AF-A0AAW1CFQ0-F1
#
_entry.id   AF-A0AAW1CFQ0-F1
#
_cell.length_a   1.000
_cell.length_b   1.000
_cell.length_c   1.000
_cell.angle_alpha   90.00
_cell.angle_beta   90.00
_cell.angle_gamma   90.00
#
_symmetry.space_group_name_H-M   'P 1'
#
loop_
_entity.id
_entity.type
_entity.pdbx_description
1 polymer ?
#
loop_
_entity_poly.entity_id
_entity_poly.type
_entity_poly.pdbx_seq_one_letter_code
_entity_poly.pdbx_strand_id
1 'polypeptide(L)'
;MNQAQTLLLDGLVKTKHVANAALIRISDMAVMTATPGFNIQSWASVFVQAFYNNPAQIRKEGQYFKDRFYKCFRADGNSIYLKAKEEGVILVKTGTFVLVGTYCQGMYPSVCVEAMEKLADYLRAKGN
;
A
#
# COMPACT_ATOMS: atom_id res chain seq x y z
N MET A 1 -8.50 10.26 18.17
CA MET A 1 -8.23 9.29 17.08
C MET A 1 -8.41 10.00 15.75
N ASN A 2 -7.42 9.93 14.87
CA ASN A 2 -7.46 10.61 13.57
C ASN A 2 -8.37 9.82 12.62
N GLN A 3 -9.26 10.47 11.85
CA GLN A 3 -10.23 9.79 10.99
C GLN A 3 -9.56 8.79 10.01
N ALA A 4 -8.36 9.13 9.51
CA ALA A 4 -7.57 8.24 8.66
C ALA A 4 -7.17 6.93 9.37
N GLN A 5 -6.86 7.00 10.67
CA GLN A 5 -6.51 5.83 11.46
C GLN A 5 -7.71 4.91 11.66
N THR A 6 -8.90 5.48 11.90
CA THR A 6 -10.16 4.72 11.96
C THR A 6 -10.46 4.03 10.64
N LEU A 7 -10.29 4.71 9.50
CA LEU A 7 -10.50 4.11 8.18
C LEU A 7 -9.57 2.91 7.92
N LEU A 8 -8.30 3.00 8.29
CA LEU A 8 -7.36 1.87 8.13
C LEU A 8 -7.70 0.71 9.08
N LEU A 9 -8.02 0.99 10.34
CA LEU A 9 -8.30 -0.04 11.33
C LEU A 9 -9.64 -0.72 11.08
N ASP A 10 -10.70 0.06 10.92
CA ASP A 10 -12.06 -0.46 10.80
C ASP A 10 -12.40 -0.89 9.37
N GLY A 11 -11.91 -0.15 8.37
CA GLY A 11 -12.20 -0.41 6.96
C GLY A 11 -11.32 -1.48 6.32
N LEU A 12 -10.11 -1.72 6.83
CA LEU A 12 -9.18 -2.70 6.25
C LEU A 12 -8.83 -3.82 7.24
N VAL A 13 -8.17 -3.53 8.36
CA VAL A 13 -7.61 -4.61 9.20
C VAL A 13 -8.68 -5.46 9.87
N LYS A 14 -9.76 -4.84 10.38
CA LYS A 14 -10.88 -5.58 11.00
C LYS A 14 -11.60 -6.55 10.04
N THR A 15 -11.44 -6.38 8.72
CA THR A 15 -11.98 -7.30 7.72
C THR A 15 -11.24 -8.64 7.68
N LYS A 16 -10.06 -8.74 8.33
CA LYS A 16 -9.17 -9.90 8.29
C LYS A 16 -8.62 -10.26 6.89
N HIS A 17 -8.79 -9.37 5.92
CA HIS A 17 -8.26 -9.54 4.56
C HIS A 17 -7.02 -8.68 4.30
N VAL A 18 -6.68 -7.77 5.22
CA VAL A 18 -5.47 -6.94 5.19
C VAL A 18 -4.74 -7.11 6.53
N ALA A 19 -3.49 -7.54 6.49
CA ALA A 19 -2.68 -7.78 7.69
C ALA A 19 -2.19 -6.48 8.32
N ASN A 20 -1.71 -5.54 7.50
CA ASN A 20 -1.24 -4.23 7.92
C ASN A 20 -1.57 -3.19 6.87
N ALA A 21 -1.76 -1.95 7.30
CA ALA A 21 -2.00 -0.84 6.40
C ALA A 21 -1.36 0.46 6.90
N ALA A 22 -0.99 1.33 5.97
CA ALA A 22 -0.49 2.66 6.26
C ALA A 22 -0.88 3.66 5.17
N LEU A 23 -0.89 4.93 5.55
CA LEU A 23 -1.14 6.07 4.67
C LEU A 23 0.10 6.97 4.67
N ILE A 24 0.66 7.20 3.49
CA ILE A 24 1.85 8.04 3.28
C ILE A 24 1.41 9.29 2.54
N ARG A 25 1.78 10.47 3.01
CA ARG A 25 1.55 11.71 2.27
C ARG A 25 2.63 11.89 1.22
N ILE A 26 2.23 12.22 -0.01
CA ILE A 26 3.14 12.33 -1.16
C ILE A 26 4.06 13.56 -1.04
N SER A 27 3.54 14.68 -0.54
CA SER A 27 4.25 15.97 -0.54
C SER A 27 5.54 15.98 0.28
N ASP A 28 5.55 15.28 1.41
CA ASP A 28 6.66 15.21 2.37
C ASP A 28 7.17 13.78 2.59
N MET A 29 6.58 12.79 1.91
CA MET A 29 6.89 11.36 2.04
C MET A 29 6.79 10.86 3.50
N ALA A 30 5.93 11.48 4.31
CA ALA A 30 5.74 11.13 5.72
C ALA A 30 4.60 10.11 5.90
N VAL A 31 4.80 9.14 6.80
CA VAL A 31 3.72 8.22 7.21
C VAL A 31 2.77 9.00 8.13
N MET A 32 1.56 9.23 7.65
CA MET A 32 0.51 9.93 8.40
C MET A 32 -0.10 9.06 9.48
N THR A 33 -0.33 7.79 9.14
CA THR A 33 -0.90 6.81 10.05
C THR A 33 -0.53 5.42 9.56
N ALA A 34 -0.36 4.50 10.49
CA ALA A 34 -0.13 3.09 10.24
C ALA A 34 -0.86 2.25 11.28
N THR A 35 -1.15 1.01 10.94
CA THR A 35 -1.71 0.04 11.87
C THR A 35 -0.68 -0.29 12.97
N PRO A 36 -1.10 -0.62 14.20
CA PRO A 36 -0.18 -0.95 15.28
C PRO A 36 0.86 -2.00 14.87
N GLY A 37 2.13 -1.74 15.18
CA GLY A 37 3.25 -2.62 14.82
C GLY A 37 3.76 -2.49 13.38
N PHE A 38 3.10 -1.71 12.51
CA PHE A 38 3.53 -1.53 11.13
C PHE A 38 4.44 -0.30 10.94
N ASN A 39 5.71 -0.44 11.29
CA ASN A 39 6.70 0.60 11.06
C ASN A 39 7.23 0.55 9.61
N ILE A 40 6.87 1.56 8.80
CA ILE A 40 7.30 1.68 7.40
C ILE A 40 7.91 3.04 7.05
N GLN A 41 8.22 3.89 8.04
CA GLN A 41 8.72 5.24 7.78
C GLN A 41 9.98 5.23 6.91
N SER A 42 10.89 4.28 7.13
CA SER A 42 12.12 4.13 6.33
C SER A 42 11.87 3.75 4.85
N TRP A 43 10.68 3.24 4.52
CA TRP A 43 10.30 2.82 3.17
C TRP A 43 9.41 3.82 2.46
N ALA A 44 8.99 4.89 3.15
CA ALA A 44 7.96 5.78 2.63
C ALA A 44 8.39 6.51 1.36
N SER A 45 9.63 7.01 1.33
CA SER A 45 10.21 7.62 0.13
C SER A 45 10.29 6.63 -1.02
N VAL A 46 10.75 5.40 -0.79
CA VAL A 46 10.85 4.35 -1.81
C VAL A 46 9.50 4.05 -2.44
N PHE A 47 8.45 3.89 -1.62
CA PHE A 47 7.10 3.61 -2.11
C PHE A 47 6.46 4.77 -2.86
N VAL A 48 6.72 6.02 -2.46
CA VAL A 48 6.23 7.18 -3.23
C VAL A 48 6.99 7.26 -4.56
N GLN A 49 8.32 7.16 -4.53
CA GLN A 49 9.19 7.26 -5.70
C GLN A 49 8.94 6.14 -6.73
N ALA A 50 8.46 4.98 -6.30
CA ALA A 50 8.05 3.88 -7.16
C ALA A 50 7.03 4.30 -8.24
N PHE A 51 6.16 5.27 -7.95
CA PHE A 51 5.18 5.79 -8.90
C PHE A 51 5.75 6.86 -9.85
N TYR A 52 6.83 7.56 -9.47
CA TYR A 52 7.34 8.71 -10.21
C TYR A 52 8.55 8.39 -11.08
N ASN A 53 9.46 7.52 -10.62
CA ASN A 53 10.74 7.33 -11.31
C ASN A 53 10.64 6.41 -12.53
N ASN A 54 10.07 5.19 -12.39
CA ASN A 54 9.77 4.33 -13.54
C ASN A 54 8.95 3.08 -13.13
N PRO A 55 7.61 3.10 -13.25
CA PRO A 55 6.78 1.91 -13.02
C PRO A 55 7.17 0.69 -13.87
N ALA A 56 7.72 0.91 -15.07
CA ALA A 56 8.18 -0.16 -15.95
C ALA A 56 9.40 -0.89 -15.39
N GLN A 57 10.28 -0.19 -14.66
CA GLN A 57 11.43 -0.81 -14.01
C GLN A 57 10.97 -1.73 -12.88
N ILE A 58 10.10 -1.25 -11.98
CA ILE A 58 9.54 -2.09 -10.90
C ILE A 58 8.80 -3.29 -11.48
N ARG A 59 8.09 -3.12 -12.61
CA ARG A 59 7.43 -4.23 -13.29
C ARG A 59 8.40 -5.34 -13.71
N LYS A 60 9.59 -4.98 -14.14
CA LYS A 60 10.63 -5.92 -14.61
C LYS A 60 11.45 -6.49 -13.44
N GLU A 61 11.87 -5.63 -12.52
CA GLU A 61 12.87 -5.94 -11.50
C GLU A 61 12.25 -6.36 -10.17
N GLY A 62 10.98 -6.02 -9.90
CA GLY A 62 10.38 -6.18 -8.57
C GLY A 62 10.83 -5.09 -7.60
N GLN A 63 10.67 -5.36 -6.30
CA GLN A 63 11.02 -4.41 -5.24
C GLN A 63 11.41 -5.15 -3.96
N TYR A 64 12.44 -4.66 -3.27
CA TYR A 64 12.79 -5.10 -1.93
C TYR A 64 11.98 -4.35 -0.88
N PHE A 65 11.52 -5.09 0.13
CA PHE A 65 10.86 -4.56 1.32
C PHE A 65 11.17 -5.47 2.52
N LYS A 66 11.68 -4.88 3.61
CA LYS A 66 12.06 -5.60 4.85
C LYS A 66 12.92 -6.84 4.59
N ASP A 67 14.01 -6.65 3.84
CA ASP A 67 14.99 -7.69 3.49
C ASP A 67 14.43 -8.87 2.68
N ARG A 68 13.23 -8.72 2.11
CA ARG A 68 12.60 -9.71 1.25
C ARG A 68 12.34 -9.11 -0.13
N PHE A 69 12.64 -9.91 -1.15
CA PHE A 69 12.34 -9.58 -2.53
C PHE A 69 10.89 -9.90 -2.88
N TYR A 70 10.19 -8.95 -3.49
CA TYR A 70 8.84 -9.12 -4.01
C TYR A 70 8.82 -8.97 -5.53
N LYS A 71 8.24 -9.96 -6.21
CA LYS A 71 7.99 -9.90 -7.65
C LYS A 71 6.82 -8.97 -7.91
N CYS A 72 6.95 -8.12 -8.92
CA CYS A 72 5.86 -7.26 -9.37
C CYS A 72 4.89 -8.02 -10.29
N PHE A 73 3.60 -7.87 -10.04
CA PHE A 73 2.51 -8.39 -10.88
C PHE A 73 1.78 -7.29 -11.65
N ARG A 74 1.73 -6.09 -11.08
CA ARG A 74 1.16 -4.88 -11.69
C ARG A 74 1.97 -3.69 -11.23
N ALA A 75 2.29 -2.79 -12.15
CA ALA A 75 2.83 -1.47 -11.84
C ALA A 75 2.35 -0.51 -12.92
N ASP A 76 1.54 0.46 -12.52
CA ASP A 76 1.06 1.55 -13.35
C ASP A 76 1.05 2.86 -12.55
N GLY A 77 0.47 3.92 -13.11
CA GLY A 77 0.45 5.24 -12.46
C GLY A 77 -0.36 5.31 -11.15
N ASN A 78 -1.25 4.35 -10.92
CA ASN A 78 -2.17 4.34 -9.78
C ASN A 78 -1.90 3.18 -8.81
N SER A 79 -1.40 2.04 -9.29
CA SER A 79 -1.36 0.83 -8.50
C SER A 79 -0.10 0.00 -8.77
N ILE A 80 0.53 -0.47 -7.70
CA ILE A 80 1.67 -1.39 -7.74
C ILE A 80 1.38 -2.59 -6.84
N TYR A 81 1.41 -3.79 -7.42
CA TYR A 81 1.14 -5.05 -6.72
C TYR A 81 2.40 -5.90 -6.69
N LEU A 82 2.87 -6.17 -5.48
CA LEU A 82 4.08 -6.91 -5.20
C LEU A 82 3.72 -8.19 -4.43
N LYS A 83 4.35 -9.33 -4.78
CA LYS A 83 4.09 -10.60 -4.11
C LYS A 83 5.40 -11.39 -3.90
N ALA A 84 5.52 -11.99 -2.72
CA ALA A 84 6.60 -12.88 -2.33
C ALA A 84 6.01 -14.12 -1.64
N LYS A 85 6.06 -15.28 -2.29
CA LYS A 85 5.43 -16.52 -1.81
C LYS A 85 3.94 -16.32 -1.46
N GLU A 86 3.62 -16.29 -0.16
CA GLU A 86 2.25 -16.16 0.38
C GLU A 86 1.98 -14.78 0.97
N GLU A 87 2.94 -13.86 0.87
CA GLU A 87 2.81 -12.48 1.29
C GLU A 87 2.76 -11.54 0.09
N GLY A 88 2.19 -10.36 0.29
CA GLY A 88 2.28 -9.30 -0.70
C GLY A 88 2.10 -7.93 -0.13
N VAL A 89 2.50 -6.95 -0.95
CA VAL A 89 2.42 -5.53 -0.68
C VAL A 89 1.66 -4.89 -1.82
N ILE A 90 0.60 -4.18 -1.49
CA ILE A 90 -0.26 -3.47 -2.40
C ILE A 90 -0.05 -1.98 -2.13
N LEU A 91 0.40 -1.25 -3.15
CA LEU A 91 0.54 0.20 -3.12
C LEU A 91 -0.52 0.79 -4.04
N VAL A 92 -1.32 1.71 -3.53
CA VAL A 92 -2.33 2.42 -4.32
C VAL A 92 -2.18 3.91 -4.11
N LYS A 93 -1.87 4.62 -5.19
CA LYS A 93 -1.69 6.08 -5.23
C LYS A 93 -3.04 6.78 -5.38
N THR A 94 -3.28 7.76 -4.54
CA THR A 94 -4.38 8.73 -4.63
C THR A 94 -3.83 10.07 -5.13
N GLY A 95 -4.59 11.16 -5.10
CA GLY A 95 -4.08 12.48 -5.48
C GLY A 95 -2.92 12.97 -4.59
N THR A 96 -2.97 12.72 -3.29
CA THR A 96 -2.14 13.31 -2.24
C THR A 96 -1.52 12.27 -1.30
N PHE A 97 -2.02 11.03 -1.32
CA PHE A 97 -1.52 9.94 -0.50
C PHE A 97 -1.14 8.69 -1.31
N VAL A 98 -0.27 7.87 -0.74
CA VAL A 98 -0.08 6.47 -1.11
C VAL A 98 -0.60 5.60 0.02
N LEU A 99 -1.58 4.77 -0.28
CA LEU A 99 -2.04 3.69 0.58
C LEU A 99 -1.11 2.49 0.43
N VAL A 100 -0.66 1.95 1.54
CA VAL A 100 0.16 0.74 1.61
C VAL A 100 -0.62 -0.31 2.38
N GLY A 101 -0.86 -1.47 1.78
CA GLY A 101 -1.52 -2.61 2.40
C GLY A 101 -0.70 -3.87 2.23
N THR A 102 -0.68 -4.73 3.24
CA THR A 102 -0.01 -6.03 3.15
C THR A 102 -0.98 -7.16 3.46
N TYR A 103 -0.80 -8.31 2.81
CA TYR A 103 -1.46 -9.56 3.16
C TYR A 103 -0.41 -10.64 3.46
N CYS A 104 -0.80 -11.66 4.23
CA CYS A 104 0.05 -12.78 4.62
C CYS A 104 -0.61 -14.13 4.32
N GLN A 105 0.07 -15.22 4.68
CA GLN A 105 -0.46 -16.58 4.58
C GLN A 105 -1.88 -16.69 5.18
N GLY A 106 -2.76 -17.39 4.47
CA GLY A 106 -4.17 -17.56 4.85
C GLY A 106 -5.10 -16.43 4.40
N MET A 107 -4.57 -15.34 3.84
CA MET A 107 -5.37 -14.27 3.23
C MET A 107 -5.45 -14.42 1.70
N TYR A 108 -6.53 -13.93 1.11
CA TYR A 108 -6.71 -13.94 -0.35
C TYR A 108 -6.16 -12.65 -0.97
N PRO A 109 -5.17 -12.73 -1.88
CA PRO A 109 -4.58 -11.55 -2.51
C PRO A 109 -5.59 -10.67 -3.24
N SER A 110 -6.56 -11.30 -3.92
CA SER A 110 -7.62 -10.58 -4.66
C SER A 110 -8.48 -9.72 -3.74
N VAL A 111 -8.85 -10.23 -2.57
CA VAL A 111 -9.68 -9.52 -1.59
C VAL A 111 -8.90 -8.36 -0.97
N CYS A 112 -7.61 -8.55 -0.67
CA CYS A 112 -6.76 -7.46 -0.21
C CYS A 112 -6.65 -6.35 -1.26
N VAL A 113 -6.43 -6.71 -2.53
CA VAL A 113 -6.37 -5.72 -3.63
C VAL A 113 -7.69 -4.95 -3.74
N GLU A 114 -8.81 -5.65 -3.74
CA GLU A 114 -10.13 -5.03 -3.86
C GLU A 114 -10.41 -4.04 -2.73
N ALA A 115 -10.10 -4.41 -1.47
CA ALA A 115 -10.28 -3.53 -0.33
C ALA A 115 -9.42 -2.26 -0.42
N MET A 116 -8.16 -2.40 -0.84
CA MET A 116 -7.24 -1.27 -1.00
C MET A 116 -7.66 -0.32 -2.12
N GLU A 117 -8.08 -0.86 -3.28
CA GLU A 117 -8.55 -0.05 -4.42
C GLU A 117 -9.85 0.69 -4.08
N LYS A 118 -10.81 0.02 -3.43
CA LYS A 118 -12.06 0.65 -2.99
C LYS A 118 -11.83 1.82 -2.03
N LEU A 119 -10.90 1.66 -1.09
CA LEU A 119 -10.54 2.74 -0.18
C LEU A 119 -9.83 3.89 -0.92
N ALA A 120 -8.95 3.58 -1.86
CA ALA A 120 -8.29 4.59 -2.68
C ALA A 120 -9.29 5.39 -3.54
N ASP A 121 -10.24 4.71 -4.18
CA ASP A 121 -11.30 5.34 -4.96
C ASP A 121 -12.17 6.26 -4.10
N TYR A 122 -12.50 5.85 -2.88
CA TYR A 122 -13.19 6.70 -1.92
C TYR A 122 -12.40 7.96 -1.56
N LEU A 123 -11.09 7.85 -1.35
CA LEU A 123 -10.23 9.00 -1.07
C LEU A 123 -10.14 9.94 -2.29
N ARG A 124 -9.97 9.39 -3.50
CA ARG A 124 -9.98 10.14 -4.76
C ARG A 124 -11.28 10.91 -4.96
N ALA A 125 -12.42 10.27 -4.70
CA ALA A 125 -13.73 10.90 -4.78
C ALA A 125 -13.91 12.06 -3.78
N LYS A 126 -13.19 12.03 -2.65
CA LYS A 126 -13.15 13.12 -1.66
C LYS A 126 -12.11 14.21 -1.97
N GLY A 127 -11.49 14.18 -3.14
CA GLY A 127 -10.46 15.14 -3.56
C GLY A 127 -9.07 14.85 -3.01
N ASN A 128 -8.81 13.61 -2.57
CA ASN A 128 -7.51 13.19 -2.06
C ASN A 128 -6.73 12.29 -3.00
#